data_AF-A0A914DM91-F1
#
_entry.id   AF-A0A914DM91-F1
#
_cell.length_a   1.000
_cell.length_b   1.000
_cell.length_c   1.000
_cell.angle_alpha   90.00
_cell.angle_beta   90.00
_cell.angle_gamma   90.00
#
_symmetry.space_group_name_H-M   'P 1'
#
loop_
_entity.id
_entity.type
_entity.pdbx_description
1 polymer ?
#
loop_
_entity_poly.entity_id
_entity_poly.type
_entity_poly.pdbx_seq_one_letter_code
_entity_poly.pdbx_strand_id
1 'polypeptide(L)' 'MMINGDMCQDLRERALKEFREYRTPVLVSTDVCARGIDIKELDHVINYDLPHETTTYVH' A
#
# COMPACT_ATOMS: atom_id res chain seq x y z
N MET A 1 -5.32 6.74 5.19
CA MET A 1 -6.21 5.55 5.09
C MET A 1 -5.35 4.30 5.27
N MET A 2 -5.87 3.20 5.83
CA MET A 2 -5.10 1.96 6.07
C MET A 2 -5.62 0.84 5.16
N ILE A 3 -4.71 0.05 4.58
CA ILE A 3 -5.00 -1.22 3.89
C ILE A 3 -4.20 -2.35 4.54
N ASN A 4 -4.85 -3.46 4.88
CA ASN A 4 -4.20 -4.67 5.39
C ASN A 4 -4.83 -5.94 4.79
N GLY A 5 -4.14 -7.09 4.99
CA GLY A 5 -4.46 -8.35 4.32
C GLY A 5 -5.81 -8.95 4.70
N ASP A 6 -6.34 -8.57 5.85
CA ASP A 6 -7.59 -9.08 6.40
C ASP A 6 -8.81 -8.22 5.97
N MET A 7 -8.59 -7.12 5.24
CA MET A 7 -9.68 -6.31 4.70
C MET A 7 -10.38 -7.01 3.53
N CYS A 8 -11.70 -6.89 3.48
CA CYS A 8 -12.49 -7.30 2.32
C CYS A 8 -11.97 -6.64 1.03
N GLN A 9 -11.94 -7.41 -0.06
CA GLN A 9 -11.43 -6.98 -1.35
C GLN A 9 -12.10 -5.68 -1.85
N ASP A 10 -13.42 -5.53 -1.68
CA ASP A 10 -14.15 -4.33 -2.10
C ASP A 10 -13.69 -3.06 -1.36
N LEU A 11 -13.39 -3.18 -0.07
CA LEU A 11 -12.88 -2.06 0.73
C LEU A 11 -11.46 -1.69 0.29
N ARG A 12 -10.65 -2.69 -0.07
CA ARG A 12 -9.31 -2.51 -0.64
C ARG A 12 -9.36 -1.76 -1.96
N GLU A 13 -10.22 -2.18 -2.88
CA GLU A 13 -10.35 -1.55 -4.19
C GLU A 13 -10.85 -0.11 -4.09
N ARG A 14 -11.81 0.16 -3.19
CA ARG A 14 -12.27 1.51 -2.90
C ARG A 14 -11.16 2.39 -2.34
N ALA A 15 -10.38 1.87 -1.38
CA ALA A 15 -9.26 2.59 -0.80
C ALA A 15 -8.20 2.97 -1.84
N LEU A 16 -7.85 2.01 -2.71
CA LEU A 16 -6.93 2.24 -3.82
C LEU A 16 -7.49 3.25 -4.83
N LYS A 17 -8.80 3.20 -5.11
CA LYS A 17 -9.45 4.18 -5.99
C LYS A 17 -9.38 5.59 -5.41
N GLU A 18 -9.75 5.76 -4.14
CA GLU A 18 -9.70 7.07 -3.47
C GLU A 18 -8.27 7.62 -3.38
N PHE A 19 -7.27 6.74 -3.23
CA PHE A 19 -5.85 7.11 -3.28
C PHE A 19 -5.44 7.58 -4.69
N ARG A 20 -5.77 6.82 -5.75
CA ARG A 20 -5.47 7.20 -7.15
C ARG A 20 -6.18 8.48 -7.61
N GLU A 21 -7.34 8.79 -7.03
CA GLU A 21 -8.08 10.03 -7.30
C GLU A 21 -7.55 11.23 -6.50
N TYR A 22 -6.41 11.09 -5.79
CA TYR A 22 -5.83 12.12 -4.90
C TYR A 22 -6.77 12.59 -3.78
N ARG A 23 -7.85 11.84 -3.50
CA ARG A 23 -8.79 12.13 -2.39
C ARG A 23 -8.22 11.70 -1.06
N THR A 24 -7.34 10.71 -1.09
CA THR A 24 -6.56 10.25 0.05
C THR A 24 -5.09 10.55 -0.22
N PRO A 25 -4.46 11.52 0.48
CA PRO A 25 -3.07 11.89 0.22
C PRO A 25 -2.04 10.90 0.76
N VAL A 26 -2.44 10.05 1.73
CA VAL A 26 -1.55 9.07 2.36
C VAL A 26 -2.27 7.74 2.56
N LEU A 27 -1.63 6.68 2.07
CA LEU A 27 -2.05 5.29 2.24
C LEU A 27 -1.00 4.55 3.09
N VAL A 28 -1.45 3.84 4.12
CA VAL A 28 -0.60 3.05 5.01
C VAL A 28 -0.92 1.58 4.83
N SER A 29 0.09 0.73 4.72
CA SER A 29 -0.10 -0.72 4.54
C SER A 29 0.93 -1.55 5.29
N THR A 30 0.62 -2.84 5.51
CA THR A 30 1.52 -3.85 6.04
C THR A 30 2.07 -4.74 4.91
N ASP A 31 3.20 -5.42 5.13
CA ASP A 31 3.95 -6.18 4.11
C ASP A 31 3.12 -7.15 3.25
N VAL A 32 2.07 -7.75 3.84
CA VAL A 32 1.16 -8.66 3.14
C VAL A 32 0.37 -7.96 2.03
N CYS A 33 0.11 -6.66 2.17
CA CYS A 33 -0.67 -5.88 1.23
C CYS A 33 0.16 -5.10 0.22
N ALA A 34 1.43 -4.81 0.48
CA ALA A 34 2.28 -4.09 -0.47
C ALA A 34 2.52 -4.90 -1.77
N ARG A 35 2.61 -6.23 -1.66
CA ARG A 35 2.84 -7.09 -2.83
C ARG A 35 1.62 -7.11 -3.76
N GLY A 36 1.83 -6.70 -5.02
CA GLY A 36 0.82 -6.75 -6.07
C GLY A 36 -0.08 -5.51 -6.15
N ILE A 37 0.22 -4.44 -5.41
CA ILE A 37 -0.41 -3.14 -5.62
C ILE A 37 0.28 -2.42 -6.78
N ASP A 38 -0.39 -2.34 -7.93
CA ASP A 38 0.02 -1.46 -9.03
C ASP A 38 -0.61 -0.08 -8.84
N ILE A 39 0.19 0.88 -8.37
CA ILE A 39 -0.16 2.29 -8.33
C ILE A 39 0.81 3.05 -9.23
N LYS A 40 0.28 3.59 -10.33
CA LYS A 40 1.01 4.47 -11.23
C LYS A 40 1.19 5.84 -10.56
N GLU A 41 2.33 6.47 -10.81
CA GLU A 41 2.63 7.85 -10.36
C GLU A 41 2.72 8.03 -8.83
N LEU A 42 3.29 7.05 -8.11
CA LEU A 42 3.70 7.26 -6.72
C LEU A 42 4.95 8.13 -6.64
N ASP A 43 4.83 9.31 -6.03
CA ASP A 43 5.98 10.20 -5.81
C ASP A 43 7.00 9.60 -4.84
N HIS A 44 6.51 9.01 -3.74
CA HIS A 44 7.34 8.52 -2.65
C HIS A 44 6.75 7.26 -2.00
N VAL A 45 7.63 6.31 -1.69
CA VAL A 45 7.34 5.15 -0.84
C VAL A 45 8.23 5.24 0.39
N ILE A 46 7.62 5.15 1.58
CA ILE A 46 8.33 5.20 2.86
C ILE A 46 8.14 3.85 3.55
N ASN A 47 9.22 3.09 3.70
CA ASN A 47 9.25 1.88 4.52
C ASN A 47 9.57 2.29 5.97
N TYR A 48 8.60 2.14 6.87
CA TYR A 48 8.71 2.60 8.26
C TYR A 48 9.56 1.68 9.15
N ASP A 49 9.58 0.38 8.87
CA ASP A 49 10.41 -0.61 9.57
C ASP A 49 11.46 -1.17 8.60
N LEU A 50 12.70 -1.36 9.07
CA LEU A 50 13.66 -2.12 8.27
C LEU A 50 13.16 -3.57 8.24
N PRO A 51 12.86 -4.14 7.06
CA PRO A 51 12.40 -5.51 7.00
C PRO A 51 13.47 -6.43 7.62
N HIS A 52 13.02 -7.38 8.46
CA HIS A 52 13.92 -8.36 9.10
C HIS A 52 14.68 -9.22 8.06
N GLU A 53 14.20 -9.25 6.82
CA GLU A 53 14.82 -9.92 5.68
C GLU A 53 15.04 -8.94 4.52
N THR A 54 16.23 -8.95 3.94
CA THR A 54 16.65 -8.05 2.85
C THR A 54 15.80 -8.17 1.58
N THR A 55 15.14 -9.30 1.37
CA THR A 55 14.31 -9.61 0.19
C THR A 55 13.01 -8.82 0.14
N THR A 56 12.49 -8.33 1.27
CA THR A 56 11.25 -7.53 1.32
C THR A 56 11.46 -6.09 0.83
N TYR A 57 12.70 -5.61 0.75
CA TYR A 57 13.02 -4.24 0.33
C TYR A 57 12.89 -4.02 -1.19
N VAL A 58 12.94 -5.08 -2.02
CA VAL A 58 13.05 -4.98 -3.49
C VAL A 58 11.71 -5.23 -4.20
N HIS A 59 10.60 -5.26 -3.47
CA HIS A 59 9.28 -5.57 -4.03
C HIS A 59 8.49 -4.32 -4.43
#